data_AF-A0A7C6W4E8-F1
#
_entry.id   AF-A0A7C6W4E8-F1
#
_cell.length_a   1.000
_cell.length_b   1.000
_cell.length_c   1.000
_cell.angle_alpha   90.00
_cell.angle_beta   90.00
_cell.angle_gamma   90.00
#
_symmetry.space_group_name_H-M   'P 1'
#
loop_
_entity.id
_entity.type
_entity.pdbx_description
1 polymer ?
#
loop_
_entity_poly.entity_id
_entity_poly.type
_entity_poly.pdbx_seq_one_letter_code
_entity_poly.pdbx_strand_id
1 'polypeptide(L)'
;EGPQRSGCLTLLIGLLKVTFFGIVGLVAASFMISLFALIFTGTKLIPLQSLFLNAGMEQTLLWVSIILTLLIPFVGVVVWLVRRVMKAKSRPVIGFMIAALWFVGIVAGLTLGYRVTRKFSVESLQETSIELTAPSNNKLYVDMARYADDYFSVNPGTNMFAIGRHRFGDDEFNSLPFYNVEEDSLLFNSIELKIKTSNDTLFHVKTIYSSFDRNYSGAKANLKEFDFTLQQSDSVLWIPQFFKTPKEQGYRKQFVVVEIYVPSGSKLEVSQELERYQHPISSDAMQRRYGRGYRNSLEWNSGEEYLLEGEDLTETSSLSS
;
A
#
# COMPACT_ATOMS: atom_id res chain seq x y z
N GLU A 1 70.36 19.91 15.85
CA GLU A 1 70.21 20.00 14.38
C GLU A 1 68.96 19.23 13.98
N GLY A 2 67.95 19.91 13.41
CA GLY A 2 66.72 19.24 12.97
C GLY A 2 66.92 18.64 11.57
N PRO A 3 66.38 17.46 11.26
CA PRO A 3 66.62 16.81 9.98
C PRO A 3 66.05 17.68 8.85
N GLN A 4 66.90 18.07 7.90
CA GLN A 4 66.50 18.69 6.64
C GLN A 4 65.59 17.70 5.89
N ARG A 5 64.26 17.88 5.99
CA ARG A 5 63.32 17.22 5.09
C ARG A 5 63.59 17.73 3.68
N SER A 6 63.93 16.83 2.74
CA SER A 6 64.25 17.22 1.36
C SER A 6 63.08 17.98 0.73
N GLY A 7 63.39 19.03 -0.05
CA GLY A 7 62.36 19.85 -0.72
C GLY A 7 61.40 19.03 -1.59
N CYS A 8 61.88 17.93 -2.17
CA CYS A 8 61.10 16.96 -2.93
C CYS A 8 60.02 16.27 -2.08
N LEU A 9 60.35 15.84 -0.86
CA LEU A 9 59.39 15.19 0.04
C LEU A 9 58.29 16.15 0.51
N THR A 10 58.62 17.43 0.69
CA THR A 10 57.64 18.46 1.05
C THR A 10 56.69 18.77 -0.10
N LEU A 11 57.19 18.81 -1.34
CA LEU A 11 56.37 18.96 -2.56
C LEU A 11 55.45 17.76 -2.79
N LEU A 12 55.96 16.54 -2.61
CA LEU A 12 55.18 15.30 -2.74
C LEU A 12 54.02 15.26 -1.72
N ILE A 13 54.29 15.61 -0.46
CA ILE A 13 53.26 15.69 0.60
C ILE A 13 52.24 16.78 0.30
N GLY A 14 52.67 17.91 -0.28
CA GLY A 14 51.79 18.98 -0.72
C GLY A 14 50.82 18.50 -1.82
N LEU A 15 51.36 17.88 -2.87
CA LEU A 15 50.58 17.35 -3.99
C LEU A 15 49.55 16.31 -3.53
N LEU A 16 49.96 15.37 -2.68
CA LEU A 16 49.09 14.31 -2.16
C LEU A 16 47.94 14.85 -1.30
N LYS A 17 48.16 15.94 -0.57
CA LYS A 17 47.08 16.62 0.17
C LYS A 17 46.08 17.30 -0.77
N VAL A 18 46.57 17.98 -1.80
CA VAL A 18 45.69 18.68 -2.77
C VAL A 18 44.83 17.67 -3.52
N THR A 19 45.40 16.55 -3.98
CA THR A 19 44.64 15.49 -4.65
C THR A 19 43.64 14.84 -3.71
N PHE A 20 44.02 14.51 -2.47
CA PHE A 20 43.10 13.96 -1.47
C PHE A 20 41.91 14.88 -1.21
N PHE A 21 42.14 16.17 -0.93
CA PHE A 21 41.04 17.12 -0.68
C PHE A 21 40.20 17.41 -1.92
N GLY A 22 40.80 17.37 -3.11
CA GLY A 22 40.07 17.46 -4.38
C GLY A 22 39.11 16.30 -4.59
N ILE A 23 39.56 15.05 -4.34
CA ILE A 23 38.72 13.85 -4.45
C ILE A 23 37.58 13.89 -3.41
N VAL A 24 37.90 14.21 -2.15
CA VAL A 24 36.88 14.33 -1.09
C VAL A 24 35.84 15.39 -1.45
N GLY A 25 36.27 16.55 -1.96
CA GLY A 25 35.37 17.60 -2.44
C GLY A 25 34.48 17.16 -3.61
N LEU A 26 35.05 16.44 -4.58
CA LEU A 26 34.30 15.90 -5.72
C LEU A 26 33.24 14.88 -5.29
N VAL A 27 33.62 13.93 -4.41
CA VAL A 27 32.69 12.92 -3.86
C VAL A 27 31.58 13.57 -3.04
N ALA A 28 31.92 14.59 -2.24
CA ALA A 28 30.93 15.35 -1.51
C ALA A 28 29.95 16.05 -2.48
N ALA A 29 30.47 16.73 -3.51
CA ALA A 29 29.63 17.40 -4.50
C ALA A 29 28.72 16.44 -5.27
N SER A 30 29.24 15.27 -5.70
CA SER A 30 28.42 14.27 -6.39
C SER A 30 27.34 13.70 -5.48
N PHE A 31 27.66 13.39 -4.22
CA PHE A 31 26.67 12.98 -3.23
C PHE A 31 25.56 14.02 -3.06
N MET A 32 25.90 15.31 -3.03
CA MET A 32 24.91 16.38 -2.92
C MET A 32 23.99 16.46 -4.15
N ILE A 33 24.55 16.35 -5.35
CA ILE A 33 23.77 16.33 -6.59
C ILE A 33 22.80 15.13 -6.58
N SER A 34 23.26 13.95 -6.19
CA SER A 34 22.40 12.77 -6.04
C SER A 34 21.32 12.95 -4.99
N LEU A 35 21.62 13.61 -3.86
CA LEU A 35 20.63 13.88 -2.82
C LEU A 35 19.53 14.82 -3.32
N PHE A 36 19.89 15.91 -4.00
CA PHE A 36 18.91 16.80 -4.63
C PHE A 36 18.10 16.07 -5.69
N ALA A 37 18.75 15.31 -6.57
CA ALA A 37 18.05 14.53 -7.59
C ALA A 37 17.05 13.54 -6.96
N LEU A 38 17.39 12.91 -5.84
CA LEU A 38 16.50 12.02 -5.10
C LEU A 38 15.30 12.76 -4.51
N ILE A 39 15.50 13.93 -3.89
CA ILE A 39 14.41 14.74 -3.34
C ILE A 39 13.46 15.21 -4.45
N PHE A 40 14.00 15.71 -5.56
CA PHE A 40 13.22 16.16 -6.72
C PHE A 40 12.53 15.01 -7.44
N THR A 41 13.17 13.85 -7.58
CA THR A 41 12.53 12.65 -8.14
C THR A 41 11.46 12.10 -7.19
N GLY A 42 11.69 12.21 -5.89
CA GLY A 42 10.77 11.81 -4.84
C GLY A 42 9.44 12.55 -4.87
N THR A 43 9.35 13.72 -5.50
CA THR A 43 8.05 14.41 -5.68
C THR A 43 7.07 13.59 -6.53
N LYS A 44 7.56 12.71 -7.41
CA LYS A 44 6.71 11.76 -8.14
C LYS A 44 6.08 10.70 -7.24
N LEU A 45 6.62 10.49 -6.04
CA LEU A 45 6.10 9.55 -5.05
C LEU A 45 5.12 10.22 -4.06
N ILE A 46 4.80 11.51 -4.23
CA ILE A 46 3.85 12.23 -3.37
C ILE A 46 2.48 11.52 -3.30
N PRO A 47 1.88 11.04 -4.41
CA PRO A 47 0.61 10.32 -4.36
C PRO A 47 0.68 9.03 -3.53
N LEU A 48 1.83 8.35 -3.51
CA LEU A 48 2.06 7.19 -2.64
C LEU A 48 2.21 7.61 -1.19
N GLN A 49 2.95 8.70 -0.95
CA GLN A 49 3.17 9.22 0.40
C GLN A 49 1.83 9.53 1.10
N SER A 50 0.86 10.13 0.39
CA SER A 50 -0.45 10.48 0.97
C SER A 50 -1.31 9.26 1.33
N LEU A 51 -1.06 8.09 0.73
CA LEU A 51 -1.78 6.86 1.11
C LEU A 51 -1.39 6.38 2.51
N PHE A 52 -0.13 6.52 2.89
CA PHE A 52 0.41 5.95 4.12
C PHE A 52 0.58 6.97 5.25
N LEU A 53 0.83 8.23 4.90
CA LEU A 53 1.14 9.29 5.86
C LEU A 53 0.00 10.28 5.99
N ASN A 54 -0.30 10.64 7.24
CA ASN A 54 -1.27 11.69 7.52
C ASN A 54 -0.60 13.06 7.36
N ALA A 55 -1.35 14.03 6.83
CA ALA A 55 -0.91 15.42 6.78
C ALA A 55 -0.57 15.96 8.18
N GLY A 56 0.40 16.87 8.24
CA GLY A 56 0.91 17.42 9.51
C GLY A 56 2.07 16.61 10.06
N MET A 57 1.94 16.04 11.26
CA MET A 57 3.08 15.54 12.04
C MET A 57 3.89 14.44 11.34
N GLU A 58 3.24 13.47 10.69
CA GLU A 58 3.95 12.37 10.02
C GLU A 58 4.71 12.85 8.79
N GLN A 59 4.11 13.76 8.01
CA GLN A 59 4.77 14.43 6.90
C GLN A 59 5.95 15.29 7.38
N THR A 60 5.80 16.03 8.49
CA THR A 60 6.90 16.79 9.11
C THR A 60 8.02 15.86 9.56
N LEU A 61 7.69 14.75 10.24
CA LEU A 61 8.69 13.76 10.67
C LEU A 61 9.43 13.15 9.48
N LEU A 62 8.74 12.88 8.37
CA LEU A 62 9.36 12.39 7.14
C LEU A 62 10.42 13.39 6.65
N TRP A 63 10.04 14.64 6.42
CA TRP A 63 10.96 15.65 5.90
C TRP A 63 12.11 15.96 6.87
N VAL A 64 11.82 16.09 8.16
CA VAL A 64 12.86 16.30 9.19
C VAL A 64 13.83 15.13 9.22
N SER A 65 13.34 13.89 9.20
CA SER A 65 14.23 12.71 9.22
C SER A 65 15.10 12.63 7.97
N ILE A 66 14.56 12.90 6.78
CA ILE A 66 15.31 12.92 5.51
C ILE A 66 16.39 14.00 5.54
N ILE A 67 16.01 15.25 5.84
CA ILE A 67 16.95 16.39 5.87
C ILE A 67 18.03 16.12 6.91
N LEU A 68 17.66 15.77 8.12
CA LEU A 68 18.62 15.70 9.23
C LEU A 68 19.53 14.46 9.13
N THR A 69 19.05 13.35 8.54
CA THR A 69 19.85 12.14 8.37
C THR A 69 20.75 12.20 7.13
N LEU A 70 20.32 12.87 6.05
CA LEU A 70 21.09 12.91 4.79
C LEU A 70 21.92 14.19 4.63
N LEU A 71 21.38 15.36 4.99
CA LEU A 71 22.06 16.66 4.79
C LEU A 71 23.11 16.94 5.87
N ILE A 72 22.82 16.63 7.14
CA ILE A 72 23.71 16.99 8.26
C ILE A 72 25.06 16.25 8.22
N PRO A 73 25.14 14.94 7.94
CA PRO A 73 26.44 14.28 7.78
C PRO A 73 27.30 14.92 6.70
N PHE A 74 26.68 15.30 5.58
CA PHE A 74 27.37 16.02 4.52
C PHE A 74 27.92 17.37 5.01
N VAL A 75 27.12 18.17 5.72
CA VAL A 75 27.58 19.43 6.31
C VAL A 75 28.75 19.18 7.26
N GLY A 76 28.73 18.08 8.00
CA GLY A 76 29.86 17.60 8.81
C GLY A 76 31.14 17.38 8.01
N VAL A 77 31.06 16.69 6.88
CA VAL A 77 32.20 16.46 5.98
C VAL A 77 32.74 17.77 5.43
N VAL A 78 31.87 18.69 4.98
CA VAL A 78 32.27 20.00 4.44
C VAL A 78 32.92 20.87 5.51
N VAL A 79 32.32 20.97 6.70
CA VAL A 79 32.87 21.74 7.82
C VAL A 79 34.23 21.17 8.25
N TRP A 80 34.36 19.84 8.28
CA TRP A 80 35.64 19.17 8.55
C TRP A 80 36.69 19.50 7.48
N LEU A 81 36.32 19.45 6.20
CA LEU A 81 37.20 19.74 5.05
C LEU A 81 37.71 21.18 5.09
N VAL A 82 36.80 22.15 5.21
CA VAL A 82 37.11 23.59 5.24
C VAL A 82 38.02 23.93 6.42
N ARG A 83 37.74 23.40 7.61
CA ARG A 83 38.58 23.60 8.80
C ARG A 83 39.97 23.01 8.64
N ARG A 84 40.08 21.86 7.97
CA ARG A 84 41.36 21.21 7.71
C ARG A 84 42.23 22.00 6.74
N VAL A 85 41.64 22.59 5.70
CA VAL A 85 42.33 23.46 4.73
C VAL A 85 42.79 24.76 5.40
N MET A 86 41.93 25.40 6.20
CA MET A 86 42.27 26.65 6.91
C MET A 86 43.22 26.46 8.11
N LYS A 87 43.64 25.22 8.42
CA LYS A 87 44.43 24.88 9.62
C LYS A 87 43.81 25.43 10.90
N ALA A 88 42.49 25.48 10.97
CA ALA A 88 41.76 26.02 12.12
C ALA A 88 41.98 25.15 13.36
N LYS A 89 42.00 25.78 14.55
CA LYS A 89 42.09 25.05 15.83
C LYS A 89 40.91 24.07 15.98
N SER A 90 41.21 22.87 16.50
CA SER A 90 40.18 21.87 16.77
C SER A 90 39.16 22.39 17.77
N ARG A 91 37.87 22.19 17.47
CA ARG A 91 36.74 22.50 18.37
C ARG A 91 35.79 21.31 18.35
N PRO A 92 35.94 20.34 19.27
CA PRO A 92 35.18 19.09 19.24
C PRO A 92 33.67 19.32 19.39
N VAL A 93 33.26 20.40 20.07
CA VAL A 93 31.86 20.81 20.24
C VAL A 93 31.07 20.84 18.93
N ILE A 94 31.69 21.26 17.82
CA ILE A 94 31.02 21.33 16.51
C ILE A 94 30.72 19.92 15.97
N GLY A 95 31.64 18.99 16.16
CA GLY A 95 31.41 17.59 15.81
C GLY A 95 30.28 16.98 16.64
N PHE A 96 30.26 17.27 17.95
CA PHE A 96 29.18 16.83 18.84
C PHE A 96 27.81 17.40 18.43
N MET A 97 27.73 18.68 18.08
CA MET A 97 26.46 19.29 17.62
C MET A 97 25.96 18.63 16.32
N ILE A 98 26.87 18.40 15.36
CA ILE A 98 26.52 17.75 14.08
C ILE A 98 26.04 16.30 14.32
N ALA A 99 26.73 15.56 15.18
CA ALA A 99 26.33 14.21 15.55
C ALA A 99 24.99 14.19 16.29
N ALA A 100 24.74 15.15 17.18
CA ALA A 100 23.48 15.28 17.90
C ALA A 100 22.32 15.59 16.94
N LEU A 101 22.48 16.54 16.02
CA LEU A 101 21.46 16.83 14.99
C LEU A 101 21.20 15.58 14.14
N TRP A 102 22.24 14.91 13.65
CA TRP A 102 22.06 13.68 12.88
C TRP A 102 21.29 12.60 13.66
N PHE A 103 21.61 12.43 14.95
CA PHE A 103 20.91 11.47 15.81
C PHE A 103 19.42 11.82 15.98
N VAL A 104 19.07 13.11 16.11
CA VAL A 104 17.66 13.56 16.11
C VAL A 104 16.95 13.14 14.83
N GLY A 105 17.64 13.14 13.69
CA GLY A 105 17.09 12.71 12.40
C GLY A 105 16.69 11.24 12.40
N ILE A 106 17.58 10.40 12.94
CA ILE A 106 17.32 8.97 13.10
C ILE A 106 16.13 8.74 14.03
N VAL A 107 16.10 9.41 15.19
CA VAL A 107 14.99 9.28 16.15
C VAL A 107 13.67 9.70 15.52
N ALA A 108 13.65 10.78 14.73
CA ALA A 108 12.47 11.20 13.97
C ALA A 108 12.02 10.13 12.95
N GLY A 109 12.96 9.55 12.20
CA GLY A 109 12.69 8.48 11.24
C GLY A 109 12.15 7.20 11.91
N LEU A 110 12.75 6.78 13.02
CA LEU A 110 12.26 5.63 13.80
C LEU A 110 10.87 5.88 14.37
N THR A 111 10.61 7.10 14.85
CA THR A 111 9.28 7.50 15.36
C THR A 111 8.23 7.46 14.25
N LEU A 112 8.57 7.95 13.06
CA LEU A 112 7.70 7.85 11.89
C LEU A 112 7.42 6.40 11.52
N GLY A 113 8.47 5.58 11.40
CA GLY A 113 8.35 4.15 11.08
C GLY A 113 7.44 3.43 12.07
N TYR A 114 7.60 3.68 13.36
CA TYR A 114 6.72 3.13 14.40
C TYR A 114 5.26 3.59 14.26
N ARG A 115 5.02 4.86 13.93
CA ARG A 115 3.65 5.37 13.72
C ARG A 115 2.98 4.73 12.51
N VAL A 116 3.71 4.58 11.41
CA VAL A 116 3.20 3.97 10.17
C VAL A 116 2.90 2.49 10.39
N THR A 117 3.82 1.73 10.98
CA THR A 117 3.59 0.28 11.23
C THR A 117 2.40 0.05 12.15
N ARG A 118 2.20 0.91 13.14
CA ARG A 118 1.03 0.84 14.02
C ARG A 118 -0.29 0.98 13.30
N LYS A 119 -0.39 1.71 12.18
CA LYS A 119 -1.64 1.83 11.41
C LYS A 119 -2.14 0.48 10.85
N PHE A 120 -1.30 -0.55 10.88
CA PHE A 120 -1.62 -1.89 10.39
C PHE A 120 -1.68 -2.93 11.51
N SER A 121 -1.75 -2.51 12.78
CA SER A 121 -1.62 -3.45 13.90
C SER A 121 -2.95 -4.02 14.40
N VAL A 122 -4.05 -3.27 14.29
CA VAL A 122 -5.38 -3.71 14.78
C VAL A 122 -6.37 -3.73 13.63
N GLU A 123 -6.96 -4.90 13.40
CA GLU A 123 -8.02 -5.11 12.41
C GLU A 123 -9.40 -5.01 13.05
N SER A 124 -10.37 -4.46 12.32
CA SER A 124 -11.79 -4.56 12.64
C SER A 124 -12.53 -5.23 11.49
N LEU A 125 -13.52 -6.05 11.83
CA LEU A 125 -14.39 -6.75 10.89
C LEU A 125 -15.85 -6.36 11.15
N GLN A 126 -16.56 -5.96 10.10
CA GLN A 126 -17.98 -5.64 10.15
C GLN A 126 -18.75 -6.51 9.15
N GLU A 127 -19.88 -7.04 9.58
CA GLU A 127 -20.74 -7.89 8.78
C GLU A 127 -22.04 -7.16 8.51
N THR A 128 -22.53 -7.24 7.27
CA THR A 128 -23.86 -6.82 6.87
C THR A 128 -24.49 -7.91 6.01
N SER A 129 -25.78 -8.15 6.20
CA SER A 129 -26.53 -9.10 5.38
C SER A 129 -27.69 -8.39 4.71
N ILE A 130 -27.91 -8.68 3.44
CA ILE A 130 -29.09 -8.29 2.69
C ILE A 130 -29.80 -9.54 2.19
N GLU A 131 -31.11 -9.58 2.37
CA GLU A 131 -31.96 -10.59 1.75
C GLU A 131 -32.21 -10.16 0.30
N LEU A 132 -32.04 -11.08 -0.65
CA LEU A 132 -32.32 -10.79 -2.04
C LEU A 132 -33.80 -11.05 -2.33
N THR A 133 -34.36 -10.26 -3.23
CA THR A 133 -35.67 -10.56 -3.81
C THR A 133 -35.55 -11.83 -4.64
N ALA A 134 -36.53 -12.73 -4.57
CA ALA A 134 -36.48 -14.01 -5.27
C ALA A 134 -36.29 -13.77 -6.80
N PRO A 135 -35.21 -14.30 -7.40
CA PRO A 135 -34.96 -14.13 -8.83
C PRO A 135 -36.04 -14.81 -9.67
N SER A 136 -36.34 -14.21 -10.83
CA SER A 136 -37.18 -14.85 -11.84
C SER A 136 -36.54 -16.17 -12.30
N ASN A 137 -37.35 -17.24 -12.45
CA ASN A 137 -36.92 -18.59 -12.83
C ASN A 137 -35.87 -19.25 -11.91
N ASN A 138 -35.79 -18.82 -10.64
CA ASN A 138 -34.85 -19.37 -9.67
C ASN A 138 -33.37 -19.34 -10.13
N LYS A 139 -33.03 -18.35 -10.98
CA LYS A 139 -31.69 -18.11 -11.50
C LYS A 139 -31.19 -16.74 -11.09
N LEU A 140 -30.04 -16.70 -10.43
CA LEU A 140 -29.33 -15.46 -10.09
C LEU A 140 -28.16 -15.26 -11.06
N TYR A 141 -28.10 -14.10 -11.68
CA TYR A 141 -26.96 -13.61 -12.45
C TYR A 141 -26.16 -12.65 -11.56
N VAL A 142 -24.84 -12.80 -11.52
CA VAL A 142 -23.95 -11.92 -10.76
C VAL A 142 -23.07 -11.19 -11.75
N ASP A 143 -23.18 -9.87 -11.81
CA ASP A 143 -22.49 -9.05 -12.81
C ASP A 143 -21.83 -7.82 -12.17
N MET A 144 -20.88 -7.22 -12.89
CA MET A 144 -20.12 -6.08 -12.41
C MET A 144 -20.85 -4.77 -12.69
N ALA A 145 -21.13 -4.00 -11.64
CA ALA A 145 -21.45 -2.58 -11.78
C ALA A 145 -20.15 -1.80 -12.02
N ARG A 146 -19.86 -1.54 -13.29
CA ARG A 146 -18.70 -0.75 -13.71
C ARG A 146 -18.77 0.64 -13.11
N TYR A 147 -17.61 1.14 -12.69
CA TYR A 147 -17.49 2.50 -12.20
C TYR A 147 -17.75 3.49 -13.34
N ALA A 148 -18.70 4.40 -13.14
CA ALA A 148 -19.21 5.27 -14.21
C ALA A 148 -18.27 6.44 -14.54
N ASP A 149 -17.51 6.90 -13.55
CA ASP A 149 -16.65 8.07 -13.67
C ASP A 149 -15.20 7.67 -14.00
N ASP A 150 -14.43 8.63 -14.49
CA ASP A 150 -13.00 8.41 -14.71
C ASP A 150 -12.26 8.21 -13.37
N TYR A 151 -11.18 7.45 -13.42
CA TYR A 151 -10.30 7.20 -12.29
C TYR A 151 -8.87 7.00 -12.77
N PHE A 152 -7.92 7.24 -11.88
CA PHE A 152 -6.50 7.08 -12.22
C PHE A 152 -5.76 6.28 -11.16
N SER A 153 -4.81 5.46 -11.60
CA SER A 153 -4.04 4.60 -10.72
C SER A 153 -2.98 5.37 -9.96
N VAL A 154 -2.75 4.96 -8.70
CA VAL A 154 -1.59 5.42 -7.92
C VAL A 154 -0.39 4.55 -8.27
N ASN A 155 -0.06 4.46 -9.55
CA ASN A 155 1.17 3.84 -10.00
C ASN A 155 2.19 4.96 -10.24
N PRO A 156 3.40 4.91 -9.66
CA PRO A 156 4.43 5.92 -9.90
C PRO A 156 4.89 6.04 -11.37
N GLY A 157 4.28 5.32 -12.33
CA GLY A 157 4.51 5.46 -13.77
C GLY A 157 5.93 5.09 -14.20
N THR A 158 6.71 4.54 -13.26
CA THR A 158 8.04 4.03 -13.50
C THR A 158 7.87 2.60 -13.93
N ASN A 159 7.88 2.34 -15.24
CA ASN A 159 8.25 1.04 -15.76
C ASN A 159 9.58 0.67 -15.09
N MET A 160 9.53 -0.14 -14.03
CA MET A 160 10.65 -0.68 -13.27
C MET A 160 11.36 0.31 -12.31
N PHE A 161 10.95 0.33 -11.04
CA PHE A 161 11.81 0.83 -9.96
C PHE A 161 12.69 -0.33 -9.48
N ALA A 162 14.01 -0.19 -9.47
CA ALA A 162 14.92 -1.26 -9.07
C ALA A 162 15.71 -0.88 -7.82
N ILE A 163 15.63 -1.70 -6.76
CA ILE A 163 16.55 -1.62 -5.61
C ILE A 163 17.43 -2.87 -5.64
N GLY A 164 18.72 -2.69 -5.93
CA GLY A 164 19.66 -3.80 -6.06
C GLY A 164 19.32 -4.70 -7.24
N ARG A 165 19.15 -6.00 -7.00
CA ARG A 165 18.74 -6.98 -8.03
C ARG A 165 17.22 -7.11 -8.19
N HIS A 166 16.44 -6.52 -7.27
CA HIS A 166 15.00 -6.65 -7.27
C HIS A 166 14.37 -5.54 -8.10
N ARG A 167 13.47 -5.93 -8.99
CA ARG A 167 12.73 -5.04 -9.88
C ARG A 167 11.30 -5.01 -9.38
N PHE A 168 10.87 -3.85 -8.91
CA PHE A 168 9.48 -3.61 -8.57
C PHE A 168 8.75 -3.24 -9.87
N GLY A 169 7.70 -3.98 -10.20
CA GLY A 169 6.87 -3.87 -11.40
C GLY A 169 5.38 -3.78 -11.06
N ASP A 170 4.54 -3.98 -12.07
CA ASP A 170 3.09 -3.75 -11.96
C ASP A 170 2.42 -4.64 -10.92
N ASP A 171 2.91 -5.86 -10.71
CA ASP A 171 2.33 -6.81 -9.76
C ASP A 171 2.35 -6.33 -8.30
N GLU A 172 3.39 -5.60 -7.86
CA GLU A 172 3.43 -5.08 -6.49
C GLU A 172 2.53 -3.85 -6.30
N PHE A 173 2.30 -3.08 -7.37
CA PHE A 173 1.46 -1.87 -7.34
C PHE A 173 -0.02 -2.15 -7.66
N ASN A 174 -0.36 -3.33 -8.20
CA ASN A 174 -1.73 -3.75 -8.51
C ASN A 174 -2.67 -3.80 -7.29
N SER A 175 -2.11 -3.82 -6.08
CA SER A 175 -2.86 -3.79 -4.81
C SER A 175 -3.13 -2.39 -4.26
N LEU A 176 -2.61 -1.35 -4.93
CA LEU A 176 -2.85 0.03 -4.54
C LEU A 176 -4.21 0.53 -5.03
N PRO A 177 -4.84 1.47 -4.31
CA PRO A 177 -6.08 2.07 -4.73
C PRO A 177 -5.89 2.97 -5.96
N PHE A 178 -7.01 3.28 -6.58
CA PHE A 178 -7.15 4.35 -7.56
C PHE A 178 -7.69 5.60 -6.87
N TYR A 179 -7.48 6.77 -7.48
CA TYR A 179 -8.19 7.98 -7.10
C TYR A 179 -9.34 8.22 -8.08
N ASN A 180 -10.44 8.80 -7.58
CA ASN A 180 -11.43 9.42 -8.45
C ASN A 180 -10.89 10.74 -9.03
N VAL A 181 -11.60 11.28 -10.03
CA VAL A 181 -11.23 12.54 -10.70
C VAL A 181 -11.10 13.71 -9.72
N GLU A 182 -11.95 13.77 -8.70
CA GLU A 182 -11.95 14.83 -7.69
C GLU A 182 -10.81 14.71 -6.67
N GLU A 183 -10.09 13.58 -6.68
CA GLU A 183 -9.04 13.23 -5.71
C GLU A 183 -9.47 13.32 -4.24
N ASP A 184 -10.75 13.11 -3.93
CA ASP A 184 -11.28 13.10 -2.57
C ASP A 184 -11.50 11.68 -2.03
N SER A 185 -11.54 10.69 -2.93
CA SER A 185 -11.91 9.31 -2.64
C SER A 185 -10.87 8.34 -3.20
N LEU A 186 -10.60 7.29 -2.42
CA LEU A 186 -9.81 6.14 -2.81
C LEU A 186 -10.74 5.01 -3.23
N LEU A 187 -10.46 4.43 -4.39
CA LEU A 187 -11.21 3.32 -4.98
C LEU A 187 -10.41 2.03 -4.85
N PHE A 188 -11.00 1.01 -4.24
CA PHE A 188 -10.35 -0.27 -3.98
C PHE A 188 -11.03 -1.40 -4.73
N ASN A 189 -10.24 -2.23 -5.40
CA ASN A 189 -10.67 -3.46 -6.07
C ASN A 189 -10.31 -4.72 -5.27
N SER A 190 -9.95 -4.58 -3.99
CA SER A 190 -9.70 -5.69 -3.07
C SER A 190 -11.02 -6.31 -2.60
N ILE A 191 -11.73 -6.90 -3.55
CA ILE A 191 -13.03 -7.54 -3.38
C ILE A 191 -12.87 -9.03 -3.67
N GLU A 192 -13.33 -9.87 -2.76
CA GLU A 192 -13.40 -11.33 -2.93
C GLU A 192 -14.87 -11.74 -3.03
N LEU A 193 -15.19 -12.58 -4.01
CA LEU A 193 -16.52 -13.14 -4.22
C LEU A 193 -16.50 -14.64 -3.88
N LYS A 194 -17.38 -15.03 -2.96
CA LYS A 194 -17.59 -16.41 -2.53
C LYS A 194 -19.00 -16.85 -2.81
N ILE A 195 -19.13 -18.07 -3.30
CA ILE A 195 -20.41 -18.74 -3.44
C ILE A 195 -20.49 -19.81 -2.36
N LYS A 196 -21.63 -19.86 -1.68
CA LYS A 196 -21.91 -20.81 -0.60
C LYS A 196 -23.32 -21.37 -0.76
N THR A 197 -23.54 -22.52 -0.17
CA THR A 197 -24.87 -23.10 -0.03
C THR A 197 -25.66 -22.35 1.03
N SER A 198 -26.89 -21.96 0.68
CA SER A 198 -27.85 -21.44 1.65
C SER A 198 -28.42 -22.58 2.48
N ASN A 199 -28.63 -22.33 3.77
CA ASN A 199 -29.34 -23.24 4.66
C ASN A 199 -30.87 -23.09 4.57
N ASP A 200 -31.35 -22.06 3.89
CA ASP A 200 -32.76 -21.78 3.67
C ASP A 200 -33.12 -21.84 2.18
N THR A 201 -34.36 -21.50 1.84
CA THR A 201 -34.87 -21.50 0.47
C THR A 201 -34.66 -20.15 -0.25
N LEU A 202 -33.95 -19.21 0.36
CA LEU A 202 -33.79 -17.85 -0.14
C LEU A 202 -32.35 -17.57 -0.54
N PHE A 203 -32.21 -16.68 -1.51
CA PHE A 203 -30.92 -16.08 -1.80
C PHE A 203 -30.63 -15.00 -0.76
N HIS A 204 -29.46 -15.06 -0.15
CA HIS A 204 -28.99 -13.99 0.73
C HIS A 204 -27.54 -13.66 0.44
N VAL A 205 -27.19 -12.39 0.65
CA VAL A 205 -25.82 -11.92 0.46
C VAL A 205 -25.31 -11.39 1.78
N LYS A 206 -24.15 -11.89 2.18
CA LYS A 206 -23.42 -11.40 3.33
C LYS A 206 -22.17 -10.70 2.86
N THR A 207 -21.96 -9.48 3.34
CA THR A 207 -20.77 -8.70 3.06
C THR A 207 -19.95 -8.56 4.34
N ILE A 208 -18.66 -8.81 4.23
CA ILE A 208 -17.69 -8.69 5.32
C ILE A 208 -16.70 -7.60 4.95
N TYR A 209 -16.67 -6.52 5.72
CA TYR A 209 -15.75 -5.41 5.55
C TYR A 209 -14.58 -5.54 6.51
N SER A 210 -13.36 -5.27 6.04
CA SER A 210 -12.16 -5.20 6.88
C SER A 210 -11.39 -3.91 6.67
N SER A 211 -10.84 -3.39 7.78
CA SER A 211 -9.92 -2.27 7.80
C SER A 211 -8.98 -2.38 8.99
N PHE A 212 -7.75 -1.88 8.83
CA PHE A 212 -6.77 -1.79 9.90
C PHE A 212 -6.62 -0.37 10.43
N ASP A 213 -6.23 -0.23 11.70
CA ASP A 213 -5.75 1.02 12.25
C ASP A 213 -4.84 0.76 13.47
N ARG A 214 -4.36 1.83 14.09
CA ARG A 214 -3.57 1.88 15.32
C ARG A 214 -4.31 1.44 16.58
N ASN A 215 -5.65 1.32 16.52
CA ASN A 215 -6.51 0.83 17.58
C ASN A 215 -7.87 0.38 17.00
N TYR A 216 -8.63 -0.39 17.78
CA TYR A 216 -9.91 -0.96 17.34
C TYR A 216 -10.97 0.11 17.04
N SER A 217 -11.03 1.19 17.82
CA SER A 217 -12.02 2.27 17.62
C SER A 217 -11.82 2.99 16.29
N GLY A 218 -10.58 3.22 15.88
CA GLY A 218 -10.23 3.83 14.60
C GLY A 218 -10.52 2.89 13.44
N ALA A 219 -10.11 1.62 13.55
CA ALA A 219 -10.43 0.60 12.54
C ALA A 219 -11.95 0.46 12.34
N LYS A 220 -12.73 0.49 13.42
CA LYS A 220 -14.20 0.48 13.35
C LYS A 220 -14.80 1.77 12.79
N ALA A 221 -14.17 2.92 13.01
CA ALA A 221 -14.61 4.19 12.42
C ALA A 221 -14.41 4.19 10.91
N ASN A 222 -13.25 3.73 10.43
CA ASN A 222 -12.94 3.59 9.00
C ASN A 222 -14.02 2.76 8.27
N LEU A 223 -14.44 1.63 8.84
CA LEU A 223 -15.46 0.77 8.22
C LEU A 223 -16.80 1.47 7.97
N LYS A 224 -17.14 2.53 8.73
CA LYS A 224 -18.38 3.28 8.52
C LYS A 224 -18.32 4.21 7.31
N GLU A 225 -17.12 4.51 6.84
CA GLU A 225 -16.87 5.42 5.71
C GLU A 225 -16.76 4.65 4.39
N PHE A 226 -16.90 3.32 4.41
CA PHE A 226 -16.88 2.51 3.21
C PHE A 226 -18.19 2.71 2.43
N ASP A 227 -18.05 3.08 1.17
CA ASP A 227 -19.16 3.08 0.22
C ASP A 227 -19.04 1.83 -0.68
N PHE A 228 -19.88 0.84 -0.38
CA PHE A 228 -19.99 -0.39 -1.15
C PHE A 228 -21.45 -0.84 -1.11
N THR A 229 -22.21 -0.38 -2.10
CA THR A 229 -23.65 -0.64 -2.19
C THR A 229 -23.91 -1.74 -3.21
N LEU A 230 -24.38 -2.90 -2.73
CA LEU A 230 -24.90 -3.94 -3.59
C LEU A 230 -26.28 -3.55 -4.10
N GLN A 231 -26.55 -3.77 -5.38
CA GLN A 231 -27.84 -3.49 -5.99
C GLN A 231 -28.37 -4.76 -6.65
N GLN A 232 -29.65 -5.04 -6.47
CA GLN A 232 -30.33 -6.11 -7.18
C GLN A 232 -31.38 -5.50 -8.11
N SER A 233 -31.37 -5.92 -9.37
CA SER A 233 -32.44 -5.64 -10.33
C SER A 233 -32.91 -6.96 -10.90
N ASP A 234 -34.15 -7.34 -10.60
CA ASP A 234 -34.75 -8.62 -10.99
C ASP A 234 -33.88 -9.83 -10.58
N SER A 235 -33.33 -10.55 -11.56
CA SER A 235 -32.46 -11.70 -11.37
C SER A 235 -30.97 -11.34 -11.38
N VAL A 236 -30.59 -10.07 -11.47
CA VAL A 236 -29.19 -9.63 -11.55
C VAL A 236 -28.77 -8.98 -10.24
N LEU A 237 -27.71 -9.51 -9.62
CA LEU A 237 -26.99 -8.90 -8.52
C LEU A 237 -25.77 -8.15 -9.06
N TRP A 238 -25.75 -6.86 -8.86
CA TRP A 238 -24.68 -5.97 -9.28
C TRP A 238 -23.64 -5.82 -8.17
N ILE A 239 -22.42 -6.27 -8.45
CA ILE A 239 -21.25 -6.10 -7.58
C ILE A 239 -20.46 -4.87 -8.05
N PRO A 240 -20.28 -3.84 -7.21
CA PRO A 240 -19.48 -2.67 -7.56
C PRO A 240 -18.05 -3.05 -7.95
N GLN A 241 -17.53 -2.43 -9.02
CA GLN A 241 -16.13 -2.59 -9.44
C GLN A 241 -15.13 -2.16 -8.37
N PHE A 242 -15.51 -1.16 -7.56
CA PHE A 242 -14.71 -0.65 -6.45
C PHE A 242 -15.59 -0.39 -5.23
N PHE A 243 -15.00 -0.51 -4.04
CA PHE A 243 -15.53 0.18 -2.86
C PHE A 243 -14.76 1.48 -2.65
N LYS A 244 -15.45 2.53 -2.21
CA LYS A 244 -14.84 3.85 -1.97
C LYS A 244 -14.55 4.07 -0.49
N THR A 245 -13.49 4.81 -0.21
CA THR A 245 -13.18 5.34 1.13
C THR A 245 -12.63 6.76 0.99
N PRO A 246 -12.79 7.65 1.99
CA PRO A 246 -12.18 8.98 1.95
C PRO A 246 -10.66 8.93 1.84
N LYS A 247 -10.07 9.88 1.11
CA LYS A 247 -8.61 9.99 0.94
C LYS A 247 -7.87 10.14 2.27
N GLU A 248 -8.48 10.82 3.23
CA GLU A 248 -7.92 11.06 4.57
C GLU A 248 -7.73 9.75 5.36
N GLN A 249 -8.58 8.75 5.11
CA GLN A 249 -8.43 7.43 5.69
C GLN A 249 -7.13 6.76 5.21
N GLY A 250 -6.76 6.96 3.95
CA GLY A 250 -5.57 6.39 3.33
C GLY A 250 -5.63 4.87 3.19
N TYR A 251 -4.50 4.27 2.82
CA TYR A 251 -4.37 2.82 2.67
C TYR A 251 -4.27 2.13 4.04
N ARG A 252 -5.23 1.27 4.37
CA ARG A 252 -5.23 0.47 5.61
C ARG A 252 -5.43 -1.02 5.39
N LYS A 253 -4.92 -1.57 4.27
CA LYS A 253 -5.13 -2.98 3.86
C LYS A 253 -6.61 -3.37 3.92
N GLN A 254 -7.48 -2.45 3.50
CA GLN A 254 -8.91 -2.67 3.47
C GLN A 254 -9.30 -3.62 2.35
N PHE A 255 -10.32 -4.42 2.61
CA PHE A 255 -10.90 -5.34 1.64
C PHE A 255 -12.37 -5.62 1.98
N VAL A 256 -13.08 -6.17 0.99
CA VAL A 256 -14.48 -6.59 1.11
C VAL A 256 -14.60 -8.04 0.65
N VAL A 257 -15.30 -8.87 1.42
CA VAL A 257 -15.68 -10.22 1.00
C VAL A 257 -17.19 -10.26 0.84
N VAL A 258 -17.65 -10.63 -0.35
CA VAL A 258 -19.06 -10.85 -0.68
C VAL A 258 -19.30 -12.35 -0.70
N GLU A 259 -20.15 -12.83 0.20
CA GLU A 259 -20.59 -14.22 0.26
C GLU A 259 -22.03 -14.29 -0.26
N ILE A 260 -22.22 -14.90 -1.42
CA ILE A 260 -23.54 -15.17 -2.00
C ILE A 260 -23.96 -16.57 -1.56
N TYR A 261 -25.06 -16.65 -0.83
CA TYR A 261 -25.66 -17.90 -0.41
C TYR A 261 -26.78 -18.27 -1.38
N VAL A 262 -26.61 -19.42 -2.02
CA VAL A 262 -27.50 -19.92 -3.08
C VAL A 262 -28.30 -21.10 -2.53
N PRO A 263 -29.64 -21.09 -2.61
CA PRO A 263 -30.46 -22.21 -2.17
C PRO A 263 -30.35 -23.38 -3.14
N SER A 264 -30.37 -24.62 -2.62
CA SER A 264 -30.33 -25.83 -3.43
C SER A 264 -31.48 -25.88 -4.45
N GLY A 265 -31.19 -26.38 -5.66
CA GLY A 265 -32.12 -26.41 -6.80
C GLY A 265 -32.18 -25.10 -7.59
N SER A 266 -31.32 -24.14 -7.27
CA SER A 266 -31.27 -22.84 -7.94
C SER A 266 -30.08 -22.74 -8.87
N LYS A 267 -30.20 -21.86 -9.86
CA LYS A 267 -29.18 -21.61 -10.85
C LYS A 267 -28.39 -20.35 -10.53
N LEU A 268 -27.10 -20.38 -10.86
CA LEU A 268 -26.19 -19.27 -10.65
C LEU A 268 -25.28 -19.11 -11.87
N GLU A 269 -25.13 -17.88 -12.33
CA GLU A 269 -24.16 -17.53 -13.37
C GLU A 269 -23.39 -16.30 -12.94
N VAL A 270 -22.06 -16.36 -13.01
CA VAL A 270 -21.18 -15.25 -12.64
C VAL A 270 -20.48 -14.72 -13.88
N SER A 271 -20.59 -13.41 -14.12
CA SER A 271 -19.99 -12.74 -15.26
C SER A 271 -18.46 -12.87 -15.31
N GLN A 272 -17.91 -12.92 -16.53
CA GLN A 272 -16.45 -12.91 -16.79
C GLN A 272 -15.75 -11.67 -16.23
N GLU A 273 -16.48 -10.56 -16.08
CA GLU A 273 -15.90 -9.33 -15.51
C GLU A 273 -15.46 -9.51 -14.05
N LEU A 274 -16.05 -10.49 -13.34
CA LEU A 274 -15.80 -10.77 -11.93
C LEU A 274 -14.70 -11.82 -11.69
N GLU A 275 -14.05 -12.35 -12.73
CA GLU A 275 -13.02 -13.39 -12.62
C GLU A 275 -11.93 -13.02 -11.59
N ARG A 276 -11.50 -11.75 -11.55
CA ARG A 276 -10.51 -11.24 -10.59
C ARG A 276 -10.94 -11.41 -9.12
N TYR A 277 -12.23 -11.44 -8.83
CA TYR A 277 -12.74 -11.56 -7.46
C TYR A 277 -12.76 -13.01 -6.95
N GLN A 278 -12.34 -13.98 -7.76
CA GLN A 278 -12.11 -15.36 -7.30
C GLN A 278 -10.89 -15.47 -6.38
N HIS A 279 -9.97 -14.50 -6.43
CA HIS A 279 -8.73 -14.57 -5.67
C HIS A 279 -8.98 -14.43 -4.16
N PRO A 280 -8.51 -15.39 -3.34
CA PRO A 280 -8.84 -15.40 -1.93
C PRO A 280 -8.14 -14.28 -1.15
N ILE A 281 -8.90 -13.54 -0.32
CA ILE A 281 -8.40 -12.45 0.51
C ILE A 281 -8.64 -12.77 1.98
N SER A 282 -7.57 -13.14 2.69
CA SER A 282 -7.68 -13.57 4.10
C SER A 282 -6.80 -12.76 5.03
N SER A 283 -7.26 -12.63 6.29
CA SER A 283 -6.51 -12.06 7.40
C SER A 283 -6.56 -12.95 8.64
N ASP A 284 -5.63 -12.74 9.57
CA ASP A 284 -5.60 -13.49 10.84
C ASP A 284 -6.90 -13.30 11.65
N ALA A 285 -7.45 -12.08 11.70
CA ALA A 285 -8.68 -11.84 12.44
C ALA A 285 -9.88 -12.55 11.78
N MET A 286 -9.93 -12.56 10.46
CA MET A 286 -10.96 -13.26 9.70
C MET A 286 -10.90 -14.77 9.91
N GLN A 287 -9.69 -15.36 9.87
CA GLN A 287 -9.50 -16.79 10.14
C GLN A 287 -9.90 -17.15 11.57
N ARG A 288 -9.60 -16.30 12.56
CA ARG A 288 -10.02 -16.53 13.96
C ARG A 288 -11.53 -16.40 14.15
N ARG A 289 -12.18 -15.44 13.48
CA ARG A 289 -13.62 -15.17 13.64
C ARG A 289 -14.50 -16.21 12.94
N TYR A 290 -14.14 -16.60 11.72
CA TYR A 290 -15.00 -17.46 10.88
C TYR A 290 -14.44 -18.89 10.70
N GLY A 291 -13.17 -19.12 11.03
CA GLY A 291 -12.56 -20.46 11.04
C GLY A 291 -12.72 -21.19 9.71
N ARG A 292 -13.19 -22.44 9.78
CA ARG A 292 -13.44 -23.28 8.59
C ARG A 292 -14.56 -22.74 7.70
N GLY A 293 -15.54 -22.04 8.26
CA GLY A 293 -16.69 -21.52 7.51
C GLY A 293 -16.32 -20.44 6.49
N TYR A 294 -15.20 -19.74 6.69
CA TYR A 294 -14.66 -18.82 5.69
C TYR A 294 -13.92 -19.54 4.56
N ARG A 295 -13.31 -20.70 4.82
CA ARG A 295 -12.64 -21.52 3.79
C ARG A 295 -13.62 -22.33 2.96
N ASN A 296 -14.82 -22.57 3.49
CA ASN A 296 -15.86 -23.27 2.77
C ASN A 296 -16.52 -22.33 1.75
N SER A 297 -16.09 -22.44 0.50
CA SER A 297 -16.69 -21.78 -0.66
C SER A 297 -16.69 -22.75 -1.82
N LEU A 298 -17.73 -22.70 -2.63
CA LEU A 298 -17.84 -23.50 -3.83
C LEU A 298 -16.92 -22.91 -4.90
N GLU A 299 -16.19 -23.77 -5.61
CA GLU A 299 -15.41 -23.36 -6.76
C GLU A 299 -16.35 -22.99 -7.91
N TRP A 300 -16.01 -21.92 -8.63
CA TRP A 300 -16.83 -21.43 -9.73
C TRP A 300 -15.93 -20.83 -10.81
N ASN A 301 -16.30 -21.02 -12.07
CA ASN A 301 -15.69 -20.39 -13.22
C ASN A 301 -16.61 -19.28 -13.73
N SER A 302 -16.02 -18.21 -14.23
CA SER A 302 -16.78 -17.10 -14.76
C SER A 302 -17.29 -17.40 -16.17
N GLY A 303 -18.51 -16.97 -16.48
CA GLY A 303 -19.18 -17.21 -17.77
C GLY A 303 -19.90 -18.55 -17.87
N GLU A 304 -19.91 -19.36 -16.81
CA GLU A 304 -20.58 -20.66 -16.77
C GLU A 304 -21.86 -20.62 -15.94
N GLU A 305 -22.89 -21.36 -16.39
CA GLU A 305 -24.13 -21.56 -15.64
C GLU A 305 -24.04 -22.81 -14.75
N TYR A 306 -24.20 -22.61 -13.45
CA TYR A 306 -24.24 -23.68 -12.46
C TYR A 306 -25.66 -23.95 -11.97
N LEU A 307 -25.97 -25.22 -11.74
CA LEU A 307 -27.08 -25.67 -10.92
C LEU A 307 -26.52 -26.11 -9.57
N LEU A 308 -27.09 -25.62 -8.47
CA LEU A 308 -26.71 -26.09 -7.14
C LEU A 308 -27.52 -27.34 -6.78
N GLU A 309 -26.88 -28.49 -6.60
CA GLU A 309 -27.51 -29.74 -6.17
C GLU A 309 -26.93 -30.17 -4.82
N GLY A 310 -27.71 -30.03 -3.75
CA GLY A 310 -27.24 -30.34 -2.40
C GLY A 310 -26.18 -29.35 -1.93
N GLU A 311 -24.92 -29.79 -1.84
CA GLU A 311 -23.77 -28.96 -1.46
C GLU A 311 -22.78 -28.69 -2.61
N ASP A 312 -23.05 -29.18 -3.83
CA ASP A 312 -22.12 -29.08 -4.97
C ASP A 312 -22.70 -28.23 -6.11
N LEU A 313 -21.84 -27.42 -6.76
CA LEU A 313 -22.17 -26.72 -8.00
C LEU A 313 -21.90 -27.64 -9.20
N THR A 314 -22.93 -27.96 -9.96
CA THR A 314 -22.82 -28.75 -11.21
C THR A 314 -22.98 -27.82 -12.41
N GLU A 315 -22.03 -27.89 -13.35
CA GLU A 315 -22.08 -27.08 -14.57
C GLU A 315 -23.19 -27.59 -15.48
N THR A 316 -24.08 -26.70 -15.94
CA THR A 316 -25.27 -27.11 -16.70
C THR A 316 -24.91 -27.68 -18.08
N SER A 317 -23.77 -27.27 -18.66
CA SER A 317 -23.24 -27.83 -19.90
C SER A 317 -22.95 -29.34 -19.76
N SER A 318 -22.45 -29.77 -18.60
CA SER A 318 -22.08 -31.16 -18.29
C SER A 318 -23.28 -32.08 -18.02
N LEU A 319 -24.44 -31.51 -17.69
CA LEU A 319 -25.69 -32.26 -17.50
C LEU A 319 -26.40 -32.59 -18.83
N SER A 320 -25.97 -31.96 -19.92
CA SER A 320 -26.55 -32.13 -21.26
C SER A 320 -25.81 -33.14 -22.15
N SER A 321 -24.78 -33.81 -21.61
CA SER A 321 -24.01 -34.88 -22.27
C SER A 321 -24.37 -36.27 -21.79
#